data_AF-U3AGD6-F1
#
_entry.id   AF-U3AGD6-F1
#
_cell.length_a   1.000
_cell.length_b   1.000
_cell.length_c   1.000
_cell.angle_alpha   90.00
_cell.angle_beta   90.00
_cell.angle_gamma   90.00
#
_symmetry.space_group_name_H-M   'P 1'
#
loop_
_entity.id
_entity.type
_entity.pdbx_description
1 polymer ?
#
loop_
_entity_poly.entity_id
_entity_poly.type
_entity_poly.pdbx_seq_one_letter_code
_entity_poly.pdbx_strand_id
1 'polypeptide(L)' 'MPLSEVAETVERHNDRVHDGADEAEVDPDVADQLADLIARDLGFLEE' A
#
# COMPACT_ATOMS: atom_id res chain seq x y z
N MET A 1 -1.61 -5.34 -10.05
CA MET A 1 -2.98 -5.52 -9.52
C MET A 1 -3.52 -4.14 -9.17
N PRO A 2 -4.84 -3.92 -9.18
CA PRO A 2 -5.42 -2.63 -8.81
C PRO A 2 -4.99 -2.20 -7.40
N LEU A 3 -4.80 -0.89 -7.18
CA LEU A 3 -4.45 -0.36 -5.85
C LEU A 3 -5.52 -0.69 -4.80
N SER A 4 -6.80 -0.75 -5.21
CA SER A 4 -7.91 -1.15 -4.34
C SER A 4 -7.81 -2.58 -3.81
N GLU A 5 -7.01 -3.44 -4.43
CA GLU A 5 -6.85 -4.85 -4.04
C GLU A 5 -5.58 -5.09 -3.21
N VAL A 6 -4.76 -4.06 -2.95
CA VAL A 6 -3.44 -4.22 -2.30
C VAL A 6 -3.58 -4.80 -0.88
N ALA A 7 -4.51 -4.29 -0.08
CA ALA A 7 -4.73 -4.79 1.28
C ALA A 7 -5.09 -6.29 1.30
N GLU A 8 -6.09 -6.70 0.52
CA GLU A 8 -6.52 -8.11 0.40
C GLU A 8 -5.39 -9.00 -0.14
N THR A 9 -4.53 -8.45 -0.99
CA THR A 9 -3.38 -9.16 -1.53
C THR A 9 -2.33 -9.47 -0.48
N VAL A 10 -1.99 -8.47 0.35
CA VAL A 10 -1.02 -8.61 1.44
C VAL A 10 -1.54 -9.58 2.48
N GLU A 11 -2.82 -9.47 2.87
CA GLU A 11 -3.49 -10.42 3.77
C GLU A 11 -3.39 -11.85 3.23
N ARG A 12 -3.79 -12.08 1.96
CA ARG A 12 -3.67 -13.41 1.33
C ARG A 12 -2.23 -13.90 1.20
N HIS A 13 -1.24 -13.01 1.15
CA HIS A 13 0.17 -13.40 1.15
C HIS A 13 0.60 -13.88 2.54
N ASN A 14 0.27 -13.11 3.58
CA ASN A 14 0.52 -13.47 4.97
C ASN A 14 -0.14 -14.80 5.33
N ASP A 15 -1.39 -15.03 4.92
CA ASP A 15 -2.09 -16.31 5.09
C ASP A 15 -1.35 -17.50 4.46
N ARG A 16 -0.75 -17.30 3.28
CA ARG A 16 -0.13 -18.39 2.51
C ARG A 16 1.33 -18.65 2.86
N VAL A 17 2.06 -17.63 3.31
CA VAL A 17 3.52 -17.67 3.47
C VAL A 17 3.95 -17.45 4.91
N HIS A 18 3.18 -16.69 5.70
CA HIS A 18 3.49 -16.30 7.07
C HIS A 18 2.49 -16.88 8.08
N ASP A 19 1.81 -17.99 7.75
CA ASP A 19 0.83 -18.65 8.61
C ASP A 19 -0.27 -17.71 9.15
N GLY A 20 -0.61 -16.67 8.38
CA GLY A 20 -1.58 -15.64 8.75
C GLY A 20 -1.05 -14.57 9.71
N ALA A 21 0.25 -14.55 10.00
CA ALA A 21 0.89 -13.49 10.77
C ALA A 21 1.14 -12.25 9.89
N ASP A 22 0.86 -11.07 10.42
CA ASP A 22 1.13 -9.78 9.79
C ASP A 22 2.63 -9.47 9.77
N GLU A 23 3.37 -10.16 8.91
CA GLU A 23 4.82 -9.98 8.73
C GLU A 23 5.17 -9.22 7.44
N ALA A 24 4.43 -9.46 6.36
CA ALA A 24 4.61 -8.70 5.12
C ALA A 24 3.66 -7.50 5.09
N GLU A 25 4.20 -6.35 4.70
CA GLU A 25 3.48 -5.08 4.60
C GLU A 25 3.87 -4.36 3.29
N VAL A 26 3.13 -3.30 2.96
CA VAL A 26 3.54 -2.36 1.91
C VAL A 26 4.69 -1.52 2.47
N ASP A 27 5.75 -1.36 1.67
CA ASP A 27 6.88 -0.51 2.03
C ASP A 27 6.40 0.91 2.39
N PRO A 28 6.75 1.45 3.57
CA PRO A 28 6.33 2.79 3.98
C PRO A 28 6.77 3.88 3.00
N ASP A 29 7.94 3.76 2.37
CA ASP A 29 8.41 4.75 1.38
C ASP A 29 7.50 4.78 0.15
N VAL A 30 6.91 3.63 -0.22
CA VAL A 30 5.95 3.54 -1.32
C VAL A 30 4.60 4.12 -0.93
N ALA A 31 4.14 3.87 0.30
CA ALA A 31 2.90 4.46 0.82
C ALA A 31 3.00 6.00 0.88
N ASP A 32 4.13 6.53 1.34
CA ASP A 32 4.39 7.97 1.40
C ASP A 32 4.41 8.60 0.01
N GLN A 33 5.12 7.97 -0.95
CA GLN A 33 5.11 8.44 -2.34
C GLN A 33 3.71 8.47 -2.96
N LEU A 34 2.89 7.45 -2.68
CA LEU A 34 1.51 7.43 -3.17
C LEU A 34 0.66 8.55 -2.54
N ALA A 35 0.83 8.80 -1.24
CA ALA A 35 0.16 9.89 -0.54
C ALA A 35 0.53 11.25 -1.16
N ASP A 36 1.81 11.47 -1.46
CA ASP A 36 2.28 12.68 -2.13
C ASP A 36 1.71 12.85 -3.53
N LEU A 37 1.61 11.77 -4.32
CA LEU A 37 1.01 11.80 -5.65
C LEU A 37 -0.48 12.16 -5.59
N ILE A 38 -1.23 11.56 -4.66
CA ILE A 38 -2.65 11.87 -4.46
C ILE A 38 -2.82 13.30 -3.96
N ALA A 39 -1.96 13.75 -3.04
CA ALA A 39 -2.03 15.11 -2.51
C ALA A 39 -1.77 16.16 -3.60
N ARG A 40 -0.84 15.92 -4.54
CA ARG A 40 -0.67 16.77 -5.73
C ARG A 40 -1.89 16.75 -6.63
N ASP A 41 -2.46 15.59 -6.93
CA ASP A 41 -3.66 15.46 -7.77
C ASP A 41 -4.87 16.20 -7.19
N LEU A 42 -5.02 16.18 -5.86
CA LEU A 42 -6.06 16.91 -5.14
C LEU A 42 -5.73 18.40 -4.93
N GLY A 43 -4.57 18.87 -5.35
CA GLY A 43 -4.13 20.27 -5.20
C GLY A 43 -3.74 20.66 -3.77
N PHE A 44 -3.44 19.68 -2.92
CA PHE A 44 -2.91 19.92 -1.57
C PHE A 44 -1.39 20.18 -1.56
N LEU A 45 -0.68 19.77 -2.60
CA LEU A 45 0.75 20.02 -2.78
C LEU A 45 1.01 20.70 -4.13
N GLU A 46 1.98 21.62 -4.16
CA GLU A 46 2.51 22.21 -5.39
C GLU A 46 3.49 21.26 -6.09
N GLU A 47 3.73 21.49 -7.39
CA GLU A 47 4.58 20.66 -8.26
C GLU A 47 6.08 20.82 -7.96
#